data_AF-H3NDK0-F1
#
_entry.id   AF-H3NDK0-F1
#
_cell.length_a   1.000
_cell.length_b   1.000
_cell.length_c   1.000
_cell.angle_alpha   90.00
_cell.angle_beta   90.00
_cell.angle_gamma   90.00
#
_symmetry.space_group_name_H-M   'P 1'
#
loop_
_entity.id
_entity.type
_entity.pdbx_description
1 polymer ?
#
loop_
_entity_poly.entity_id
_entity_poly.type
_entity_poly.pdbx_seq_one_letter_code
_entity_poly.pdbx_strand_id
1 'polypeptide(L)'
;MKYIIQLFWLFFFSFVGEALTYVIPISIPGSVIGMILLFIALHYGWLSFASVEDVGNFLTGKMGIFFVPAGVGLIQNFDILGEIWWQLLIIATVSLLVMMGFVGKVVQIIIKHTGDVSTKKEANEND
;
A
#
# COMPACT_ATOMS: atom_id res chain seq x y z
N MET A 1 21.49 13.94 8.24
CA MET A 1 20.22 14.69 8.36
C MET A 1 19.20 14.33 7.29
N LYS A 2 19.62 14.11 6.03
CA LYS A 2 18.72 13.73 4.91
C LYS A 2 17.70 12.64 5.29
N TYR A 3 18.16 11.50 5.83
CA TYR A 3 17.28 10.39 6.23
C TYR A 3 16.23 10.75 7.29
N ILE A 4 16.56 11.62 8.26
CA ILE A 4 15.60 12.05 9.29
C ILE A 4 14.48 12.88 8.66
N ILE A 5 14.81 13.73 7.68
CA ILE A 5 13.83 14.54 6.94
C ILE A 5 12.95 13.65 6.07
N GLN A 6 13.52 12.65 5.39
CA GLN A 6 12.73 11.71 4.60
C GLN A 6 11.77 10.89 5.48
N LEU A 7 12.27 10.41 6.63
CA LEU A 7 11.45 9.69 7.61
C LEU A 7 10.35 10.58 8.19
N PHE A 8 10.67 11.86 8.45
CA PHE A 8 9.69 12.84 8.90
C PHE A 8 8.55 12.99 7.89
N TRP A 9 8.84 13.11 6.59
CA TRP A 9 7.78 13.19 5.58
C TRP A 9 6.89 11.95 5.58
N LEU A 10 7.47 10.75 5.60
CA LEU A 10 6.70 9.51 5.63
C LEU A 10 5.76 9.43 6.86
N PHE A 11 6.27 9.77 8.05
CA PHE A 11 5.44 9.79 9.25
C PHE A 11 4.44 10.95 9.26
N PHE A 12 4.81 12.11 8.73
CA PHE A 12 3.93 13.27 8.65
C PHE A 12 2.69 12.95 7.84
N PHE A 13 2.84 12.39 6.64
CA PHE A 13 1.69 12.00 5.82
C PHE A 13 0.88 10.87 6.45
N SER A 14 1.53 9.88 7.08
CA SER A 14 0.85 8.81 7.81
C SER A 14 0.01 9.38 8.96
N PHE A 15 0.56 10.32 9.74
CA PHE A 15 -0.12 10.98 10.85
C PHE A 15 -1.29 11.85 10.38
N VAL A 16 -1.10 12.61 9.30
CA VAL A 16 -2.19 13.41 8.70
C VAL A 16 -3.31 12.50 8.18
N GLY A 17 -2.97 11.36 7.55
CA GLY A 17 -3.95 10.37 7.11
C GLY A 17 -4.76 9.79 8.27
N GLU A 18 -4.09 9.45 9.37
CA GLU A 18 -4.72 8.98 10.61
C GLU A 18 -5.62 10.06 11.24
N ALA A 19 -5.13 11.30 11.34
CA ALA A 19 -5.93 12.42 11.82
C ALA A 19 -7.19 12.64 10.96
N LEU A 20 -7.09 12.43 9.64
CA LEU A 20 -8.20 12.59 8.71
C LEU A 20 -9.26 11.48 8.86
N THR A 21 -8.86 10.26 9.22
CA THR A 21 -9.81 9.16 9.51
C THR A 21 -10.71 9.47 10.72
N TYR A 22 -10.27 10.31 11.68
CA TYR A 22 -11.14 10.75 12.78
C TYR A 22 -12.22 11.74 12.33
N VAL A 23 -11.97 12.48 11.25
CA VAL A 23 -12.90 13.48 10.72
C VAL A 23 -13.82 12.87 9.65
N ILE A 24 -13.28 11.94 8.86
CA ILE A 24 -13.99 11.30 7.76
C ILE A 24 -14.44 9.90 8.19
N PRO A 25 -15.75 9.61 8.25
CA PRO A 25 -16.28 8.31 8.69
C PRO A 25 -16.15 7.23 7.60
N ILE A 26 -14.92 6.96 7.15
CA ILE A 26 -14.61 5.93 6.15
C ILE A 26 -13.78 4.82 6.81
N SER A 27 -14.12 3.56 6.58
CA SER A 27 -13.47 2.37 7.16
C SER A 27 -12.09 2.04 6.56
N ILE A 28 -11.35 3.05 6.08
CA ILE A 28 -10.01 2.87 5.49
C ILE A 28 -8.95 3.19 6.56
N PRO A 29 -7.91 2.35 6.73
CA PRO A 29 -6.83 2.64 7.66
C PRO A 29 -6.17 3.99 7.33
N GLY A 30 -5.88 4.81 8.36
CA GLY A 30 -5.28 6.13 8.17
C GLY A 30 -3.96 6.12 7.42
N SER A 31 -3.16 5.05 7.58
CA SER A 31 -1.92 4.85 6.82
C SER A 31 -2.14 4.76 5.30
N VAL A 32 -3.24 4.17 4.84
CA VAL A 32 -3.58 4.09 3.41
C VAL A 32 -3.96 5.47 2.87
N ILE A 33 -4.72 6.25 3.66
CA ILE A 33 -5.04 7.64 3.33
C ILE A 33 -3.76 8.48 3.28
N GLY A 34 -2.84 8.28 4.23
CA GLY A 34 -1.52 8.92 4.23
C GLY A 34 -0.70 8.60 2.98
N MET A 35 -0.72 7.36 2.50
CA MET A 35 -0.08 6.98 1.23
C MET A 35 -0.70 7.70 0.02
N ILE A 36 -2.03 7.84 -0.03
CA ILE A 36 -2.72 8.58 -1.09
C ILE A 36 -2.33 10.07 -1.05
N LEU A 37 -2.29 10.68 0.14
CA LEU A 37 -1.87 12.07 0.32
C LEU A 37 -0.42 12.29 -0.10
N LEU A 38 0.48 11.39 0.28
CA LEU A 38 1.88 11.41 -0.14
C LEU A 38 1.97 11.31 -1.67
N PHE A 39 1.24 10.38 -2.27
CA PHE A 39 1.19 10.22 -3.73
C PHE A 39 0.72 11.50 -4.43
N ILE A 40 -0.33 12.15 -3.92
CA ILE A 40 -0.83 13.42 -4.44
C ILE A 40 0.23 14.53 -4.31
N ALA A 41 0.91 14.62 -3.17
CA ALA A 41 1.97 15.61 -2.95
C ALA A 41 3.17 15.42 -3.90
N LEU A 42 3.53 14.17 -4.19
CA LEU A 42 4.54 13.85 -5.20
C LEU A 42 4.06 14.16 -6.62
N HIS A 43 2.81 13.81 -6.93
CA HIS A 43 2.21 14.04 -8.26
C HIS A 43 2.17 15.52 -8.64
N TYR A 44 1.78 16.38 -7.70
CA TYR A 44 1.75 17.84 -7.91
C TYR A 44 3.12 18.52 -7.73
N GLY A 45 4.18 17.76 -7.43
CA GLY A 45 5.54 18.30 -7.26
C GLY A 45 5.76 19.12 -5.99
N TRP A 46 4.84 19.07 -5.02
CA TRP A 46 5.02 19.69 -3.70
C TRP A 46 6.15 19.04 -2.90
N LEU A 47 6.42 17.76 -3.18
CA LEU A 47 7.51 17.00 -2.60
C LEU A 47 8.30 16.30 -3.71
N SER A 48 9.63 16.39 -3.66
CA SER A 48 10.49 15.65 -4.59
C SER A 48 10.51 14.17 -4.22
N PHE A 49 10.50 13.27 -5.20
CA PHE A 49 10.64 11.83 -4.97
C PHE A 49 11.92 11.50 -4.16
N ALA A 50 13.01 12.20 -4.43
CA ALA A 50 14.28 12.08 -3.70
C ALA A 50 14.16 12.44 -2.20
N SER A 51 13.09 13.12 -1.79
CA SER A 51 12.79 13.46 -0.40
C SER A 51 12.15 12.31 0.39
N VAL A 52 11.82 11.18 -0.23
CA VAL A 52 11.28 10.00 0.47
C VAL A 52 11.87 8.67 0.00
N GLU A 53 12.55 8.67 -1.15
CA GLU A 53 13.05 7.46 -1.82
C GLU A 53 13.98 6.60 -0.97
N ASP A 54 15.07 7.15 -0.42
CA ASP A 54 16.09 6.31 0.25
C ASP A 54 15.52 5.60 1.49
N VAL A 55 14.81 6.34 2.34
CA VAL A 55 14.20 5.80 3.57
C VAL A 55 13.00 4.92 3.23
N GLY A 56 12.18 5.30 2.25
CA GLY A 56 11.05 4.49 1.80
C GLY A 56 11.51 3.12 1.26
N ASN A 57 12.56 3.11 0.45
CA ASN A 57 13.17 1.88 -0.07
C ASN A 57 13.83 1.06 1.05
N PHE A 58 14.50 1.72 2.00
CA PHE A 58 15.08 1.04 3.16
C PHE A 58 14.01 0.37 4.03
N LEU A 59 12.94 1.09 4.39
CA LEU A 59 11.83 0.58 5.20
C LEU A 59 11.13 -0.59 4.51
N THR A 60 10.81 -0.42 3.23
CA THR A 60 10.11 -1.44 2.44
C THR A 60 10.98 -2.66 2.21
N GLY A 61 12.27 -2.47 1.89
CA GLY A 61 13.24 -3.56 1.74
C GLY A 61 13.51 -4.32 3.05
N LYS A 62 13.25 -3.70 4.19
CA LYS A 62 13.38 -4.31 5.52
C LYS A 62 12.02 -4.63 6.16
N MET A 63 10.93 -4.67 5.41
CA MET A 63 9.58 -4.85 5.98
C MET A 63 9.46 -6.07 6.90
N GLY A 64 10.18 -7.15 6.59
CA GLY A 64 10.27 -8.36 7.42
C GLY A 64 10.55 -8.10 8.89
N ILE A 65 11.42 -7.13 9.21
CA ILE A 65 11.78 -6.82 10.61
C ILE A 65 10.61 -6.24 11.39
N PHE A 66 9.71 -5.49 10.73
CA PHE A 66 8.53 -4.89 11.35
C PHE A 66 7.42 -5.91 11.62
N PHE A 67 7.47 -7.08 10.98
CA PHE A 67 6.56 -8.19 11.27
C PHE A 67 6.99 -9.02 12.49
N VAL A 68 8.24 -8.91 12.94
CA VAL A 68 8.74 -9.67 14.11
C VAL A 68 7.97 -9.32 15.38
N PRO A 69 7.77 -8.04 15.77
CA PRO A 69 6.98 -7.69 16.95
C PRO A 69 5.53 -8.20 16.87
N ALA A 70 4.90 -8.11 15.71
CA ALA A 70 3.55 -8.63 15.48
C ALA A 70 3.49 -10.15 15.67
N GLY A 71 4.48 -10.88 15.13
CA GLY A 71 4.60 -12.33 15.31
C GLY A 71 4.84 -12.75 16.76
N VAL A 72 5.71 -12.04 17.49
CA VAL A 72 5.94 -12.31 18.92
C VAL A 72 4.67 -12.06 19.74
N GLY A 73 3.86 -11.05 19.38
CA GLY A 73 2.56 -10.82 20.01
C GLY A 73 1.56 -11.97 19.79
N LEU A 74 1.60 -12.63 18.63
CA LEU A 74 0.75 -13.79 18.36
C LEU A 74 1.12 -15.02 19.22
N ILE A 75 2.40 -15.20 19.55
CA ILE A 75 2.85 -16.30 20.41
C ILE A 75 2.22 -16.22 21.81
N GLN A 76 1.84 -15.03 22.29
CA GLN A 76 1.13 -14.89 23.57
C GLN A 76 -0.24 -15.57 23.58
N ASN A 77 -0.82 -15.84 22.42
CA ASN A 77 -2.11 -16.51 22.25
C ASN A 77 -1.96 -17.85 21.52
N PHE A 78 -0.81 -18.50 21.65
CA PHE A 78 -0.48 -19.70 20.87
C PHE A 78 -1.48 -20.84 21.03
N ASP A 79 -2.07 -21.01 22.22
CA ASP A 79 -3.08 -22.05 22.48
C ASP A 79 -4.30 -21.91 21.56
N ILE A 80 -4.84 -20.69 21.44
CA ILE A 80 -5.97 -20.40 20.55
C ILE A 80 -5.55 -20.62 19.10
N LEU A 81 -4.38 -20.13 18.69
CA LEU A 81 -3.87 -20.32 17.33
C LEU A 81 -3.69 -21.82 16.99
N GLY A 82 -3.23 -22.61 17.96
CA GLY A 82 -3.04 -24.05 17.82
C GLY A 82 -4.34 -24.85 17.66
N GLU A 83 -5.48 -24.32 18.08
CA GLU A 83 -6.78 -24.95 17.84
C GLU A 83 -7.32 -24.67 16.44
N ILE A 84 -7.02 -23.48 15.88
CA ILE A 84 -7.59 -23.00 14.62
C ILE A 84 -6.59 -22.88 13.46
N TRP A 85 -5.36 -23.37 13.63
CA TRP A 85 -4.26 -23.16 12.67
C TRP A 85 -4.61 -23.63 11.25
N TRP A 86 -5.34 -24.74 11.12
CA TRP A 86 -5.73 -25.28 9.82
C TRP A 86 -6.79 -24.40 9.15
N GLN A 87 -7.77 -23.91 9.92
CA GLN A 87 -8.77 -22.95 9.45
C GLN A 87 -8.09 -21.64 9.02
N LEU A 88 -7.10 -21.15 9.79
CA LEU A 88 -6.30 -19.97 9.46
C LEU A 88 -5.52 -20.16 8.15
N LEU A 89 -4.91 -21.32 7.96
CA LEU A 89 -4.14 -21.62 6.76
C LEU A 89 -5.03 -21.64 5.51
N ILE A 90 -6.20 -22.26 5.59
CA ILE A 90 -7.17 -22.29 4.49
C ILE A 90 -7.67 -20.87 4.20
N ILE A 91 -8.15 -20.13 5.20
CA ILE A 91 -8.74 -18.81 4.96
C ILE A 91 -7.69 -17.81 4.45
N ALA A 92 -6.46 -17.84 4.98
CA ALA A 92 -5.37 -16.98 4.51
C ALA A 92 -4.99 -17.31 3.05
N THR A 93 -4.86 -18.59 2.71
CA THR A 93 -4.48 -19.02 1.35
C THR A 93 -5.58 -18.69 0.35
N VAL A 94 -6.83 -19.06 0.64
CA VAL A 94 -7.96 -18.83 -0.27
C VAL A 94 -8.21 -17.33 -0.43
N SER A 95 -8.24 -16.56 0.67
CA SER A 95 -8.46 -15.11 0.59
C SER A 95 -7.36 -14.41 -0.20
N LEU A 96 -6.09 -14.81 -0.01
CA LEU A 96 -4.96 -14.28 -0.77
C LEU A 96 -5.11 -14.55 -2.27
N LEU A 97 -5.38 -15.79 -2.66
CA LEU A 97 -5.52 -16.17 -4.07
C LEU A 97 -6.71 -15.45 -4.73
N VAL A 98 -7.83 -15.36 -4.03
CA VAL A 98 -9.04 -14.67 -4.52
C VAL A 98 -8.77 -13.18 -4.66
N MET A 99 -8.19 -12.51 -3.66
CA MET A 99 -7.85 -11.08 -3.73
C MET A 99 -6.86 -10.81 -4.85
N MET A 100 -5.79 -11.59 -4.94
CA MET A 100 -4.77 -11.41 -5.98
C MET A 100 -5.36 -11.61 -7.37
N GLY A 101 -6.19 -12.63 -7.57
CA GLY A 101 -6.91 -12.85 -8.83
C GLY A 101 -7.90 -11.74 -9.16
N PHE A 102 -8.63 -11.23 -8.17
CA PHE A 102 -9.59 -10.14 -8.34
C PHE A 102 -8.88 -8.83 -8.72
N VAL A 103 -7.91 -8.40 -7.92
CA VAL A 103 -7.12 -7.18 -8.17
C VAL A 103 -6.39 -7.28 -9.51
N GLY A 104 -5.78 -8.44 -9.80
CA GLY A 104 -5.12 -8.68 -11.07
C GLY A 104 -6.05 -8.53 -12.28
N LYS A 105 -7.26 -9.12 -12.23
CA LYS A 105 -8.26 -8.96 -13.28
C LYS A 105 -8.74 -7.52 -13.42
N VAL A 106 -9.02 -6.83 -12.32
CA VAL A 106 -9.45 -5.42 -12.33
C VAL A 106 -8.39 -4.54 -13.01
N VAL A 107 -7.13 -4.67 -12.60
CA VAL A 107 -6.01 -3.93 -13.20
C VAL A 107 -5.84 -4.27 -14.67
N GLN A 108 -5.91 -5.56 -15.04
CA GLN A 108 -5.78 -5.98 -16.43
C GLN A 108 -6.91 -5.43 -17.33
N ILE A 109 -8.15 -5.36 -16.81
CA ILE A 109 -9.28 -4.74 -17.52
C ILE A 109 -9.02 -3.26 -17.76
N ILE A 110 -8.55 -2.54 -16.74
CA ILE A 110 -8.23 -1.10 -16.85
C ILE A 110 -7.12 -0.89 -17.89
N ILE A 111 -6.04 -1.67 -17.84
CA ILE A 111 -4.93 -1.57 -18.80
C ILE A 111 -5.41 -1.85 -20.23
N LYS A 112 -6.25 -2.87 -20.44
CA LYS A 112 -6.79 -3.19 -21.77
C LYS A 112 -7.62 -2.03 -22.35
N HIS A 113 -8.46 -1.39 -21.53
CA HIS A 113 -9.28 -0.26 -21.98
C HIS A 113 -8.45 1.01 -22.21
N THR A 114 -7.37 1.23 -21.47
CA THR A 114 -6.46 2.37 -21.68
C THR A 114 -5.52 2.15 -22.87
N GLY A 115 -5.09 0.90 -23.13
CA GLY A 115 -4.26 0.54 -24.28
C GLY A 115 -4.95 0.77 -25.63
N ASP A 116 -6.25 0.49 -25.73
CA ASP A 116 -7.06 0.77 -26.94
C ASP A 116 -7.16 2.27 -27.25
N VAL A 117 -7.00 3.16 -26.26
CA VAL A 117 -7.03 4.62 -26.46
C VAL A 117 -5.71 5.14 -27.01
N SER A 118 -4.57 4.56 -26.62
CA SER A 118 -3.25 4.95 -27.12
C SER A 118 -3.04 4.55 -28.58
N THR A 119 -3.45 3.34 -28.98
CA THR A 119 -3.33 2.87 -30.38
C THR A 119 -4.28 3.62 -31.33
N LYS A 120 -5.46 4.04 -30.84
CA LYS A 120 -6.42 4.80 -31.66
C LYS A 120 -6.01 6.27 -31.85
N LYS A 121 -5.17 6.82 -30.96
CA LYS A 121 -4.63 8.18 -31.09
C LYS A 121 -3.49 8.23 -32.13
N GLU A 122 -2.63 7.22 -32.15
CA GLU A 122 -1.57 7.07 -33.17
C GLU A 122 -2.14 6.80 -34.58
N ALA A 123 -3.28 6.12 -34.69
CA ALA A 123 -3.93 5.88 -35.99
C ALA A 123 -4.61 7.14 -36.57
N ASN A 124 -5.02 8.09 -35.73
CA ASN A 124 -5.77 9.30 -36.15
C ASN A 124 -4.85 10.53 -36.32
N GLU A 125 -3.57 10.42 -35.95
CA GLU A 125 -2.54 11.45 -36.18
C GLU A 125 -1.72 11.17 -37.45
N ASN A 126 -1.86 9.97 -38.02
CA ASN A 126 -1.21 9.53 -39.26
C ASN A 126 -2.15 9.49 -40.49
N ASP A 127 -3.41 9.95 -40.34
CA ASP A 127 -4.41 10.13 -41.41
C ASP A 127 -4.65 11.62 -41.73
#